data_AF-A0AAP7J4I9-F1
#
_entry.id   AF-A0AAP7J4I9-F1
#
_cell.length_a   1.000
_cell.length_b   1.000
_cell.length_c   1.000
_cell.angle_alpha   90.00
_cell.angle_beta   90.00
_cell.angle_gamma   90.00
#
_symmetry.space_group_name_H-M   'P 1'
#
loop_
_entity.id
_entity.type
_entity.pdbx_description
1 polymer ?
#
loop_
_entity_poly.entity_id
_entity_poly.type
_entity_poly.pdbx_seq_one_letter_code
_entity_poly.pdbx_strand_id
1 'polypeptide(L)'
;MNKLAIALSAALSLGAAASAHAADATITFTGKVVASTCAVDVSTGSNTVALRQINAGAFKGDPTVGSTPFTMTLKAGAGTATCAKDKARLVVDKTASAINADGMITDTAGGSGTRTNAIVKFLDADNGDAAIDLTKLDDPALQRDKDTGGEFKYNWIARYHAPGGADLTEGDFSGRLVFDIDNY
;
A
#
# COMPACT_ATOMS: atom_id res chain seq x y z
N MET A 1 -71.95 4.45 -20.63
CA MET A 1 -71.26 3.28 -21.21
C MET A 1 -70.33 3.79 -22.31
N ASN A 2 -69.01 3.65 -22.14
CA ASN A 2 -68.14 3.22 -23.24
C ASN A 2 -66.82 2.72 -22.67
N LYS A 3 -66.47 1.50 -23.07
CA LYS A 3 -65.33 0.70 -22.63
C LYS A 3 -64.12 1.09 -23.47
N LEU A 4 -62.98 1.37 -22.85
CA LEU A 4 -61.68 1.24 -23.50
C LEU A 4 -60.72 0.53 -22.56
N ALA A 5 -60.12 -0.51 -23.11
CA ALA A 5 -59.37 -1.54 -22.44
C ALA A 5 -57.86 -1.29 -22.62
N ILE A 6 -57.10 -1.80 -21.64
CA ILE A 6 -55.73 -2.32 -21.74
C ILE A 6 -54.63 -1.33 -22.18
N ALA A 7 -53.73 -1.02 -21.25
CA ALA A 7 -52.29 -1.07 -21.52
C ALA A 7 -51.52 -1.30 -20.22
N LEU A 8 -51.06 -2.53 -20.06
CA LEU A 8 -50.07 -2.96 -19.09
C LEU A 8 -48.76 -2.24 -19.41
N SER A 9 -48.26 -1.42 -18.47
CA SER A 9 -46.88 -0.92 -18.51
C SER A 9 -46.33 -0.98 -17.10
N ALA A 10 -45.91 -2.18 -16.74
CA ALA A 10 -44.94 -2.40 -15.69
C ALA A 10 -43.64 -1.71 -16.11
N ALA A 11 -43.44 -0.45 -15.72
CA ALA A 11 -42.14 0.17 -15.78
C ALA A 11 -41.31 -0.44 -14.65
N LEU A 12 -40.45 -1.39 -15.03
CA LEU A 12 -39.53 -2.06 -14.14
C LEU A 12 -38.71 -1.02 -13.37
N SER A 13 -38.83 -1.06 -12.05
CA SER A 13 -37.86 -0.48 -11.13
C SER A 13 -36.54 -1.25 -11.27
N LEU A 14 -35.70 -0.88 -12.24
CA LEU A 14 -34.29 -1.25 -12.25
C LEU A 14 -33.58 -0.44 -11.16
N GLY A 15 -33.81 -0.85 -9.91
CA GLY A 15 -32.84 -0.60 -8.86
C GLY A 15 -31.59 -1.40 -9.21
N ALA A 16 -30.63 -0.76 -9.88
CA ALA A 16 -29.27 -1.27 -9.93
C ALA A 16 -28.72 -1.18 -8.51
N ALA A 17 -29.01 -2.20 -7.70
CA ALA A 17 -28.20 -2.51 -6.55
C ALA A 17 -26.80 -2.80 -7.10
N ALA A 18 -25.92 -1.80 -7.02
CA ALA A 18 -24.50 -1.99 -7.18
C ALA A 18 -24.05 -2.88 -6.01
N SER A 19 -24.24 -4.18 -6.18
CA SER A 19 -23.74 -5.20 -5.27
C SER A 19 -22.23 -5.31 -5.51
N ALA A 20 -21.49 -4.30 -5.05
CA ALA A 20 -20.05 -4.36 -4.94
C ALA A 20 -19.71 -5.41 -3.87
N HIS A 21 -19.55 -6.65 -4.33
CA HIS A 21 -19.00 -7.73 -3.52
C HIS A 21 -17.48 -7.54 -3.48
N ALA A 22 -16.99 -6.78 -2.52
CA ALA A 22 -15.60 -6.89 -2.11
C ALA A 22 -15.50 -8.11 -1.18
N ALA A 23 -15.08 -9.23 -1.75
CA ALA A 23 -14.61 -10.37 -0.97
C ALA A 23 -13.17 -10.08 -0.52
N ASP A 24 -12.88 -10.36 0.74
CA ASP A 24 -11.60 -10.12 1.40
C ASP A 24 -10.42 -10.77 0.64
N ALA A 25 -9.33 -10.03 0.43
CA ALA A 25 -8.09 -10.58 -0.09
C ALA A 25 -6.89 -10.12 0.76
N THR A 26 -6.20 -11.12 1.31
CA THR A 26 -5.09 -11.05 2.27
C THR A 26 -3.79 -10.53 1.68
N ILE A 27 -2.98 -9.85 2.48
CA ILE A 27 -1.67 -9.32 2.08
C ILE A 27 -0.55 -10.22 2.63
N THR A 28 0.50 -10.44 1.83
CA THR A 28 1.63 -11.27 2.23
C THR A 28 2.91 -10.44 2.30
N PHE A 29 3.54 -10.48 3.47
CA PHE A 29 4.88 -9.96 3.73
C PHE A 29 5.77 -11.13 4.14
N THR A 30 6.84 -11.37 3.39
CA THR A 30 7.88 -12.33 3.76
C THR A 30 9.07 -11.55 4.30
N GLY A 31 9.32 -11.64 5.60
CA GLY A 31 10.55 -11.16 6.24
C GLY A 31 11.50 -12.32 6.53
N LYS A 32 12.78 -12.16 6.20
CA LYS A 32 13.84 -13.07 6.68
C LYS A 32 14.34 -12.54 8.03
N VAL A 33 14.10 -13.30 9.08
CA VAL A 33 14.72 -13.04 10.39
C VAL A 33 16.19 -13.49 10.32
N VAL A 34 17.08 -12.57 10.00
CA VAL A 34 18.48 -12.65 10.47
C VAL A 34 18.51 -12.12 11.90
N ALA A 35 19.44 -12.60 12.73
CA ALA A 35 19.58 -12.25 14.15
C ALA A 35 19.28 -10.76 14.38
N SER A 36 18.05 -10.46 14.80
CA SER A 36 17.45 -9.16 14.59
C SER A 36 18.02 -8.18 15.58
N THR A 37 18.59 -7.08 15.08
CA THR A 37 18.91 -5.93 15.94
C THR A 37 17.62 -5.28 16.43
N CYS A 38 16.53 -5.30 15.65
CA CYS A 38 15.26 -4.65 15.98
C CYS A 38 14.03 -5.54 15.77
N ALA A 39 13.00 -5.37 16.61
CA ALA A 39 11.65 -5.87 16.33
C ALA A 39 10.92 -4.89 15.41
N VAL A 40 10.07 -5.42 14.54
CA VAL A 40 9.28 -4.66 13.56
C VAL A 40 7.82 -4.72 13.97
N ASP A 41 7.18 -3.57 14.01
CA ASP A 41 5.75 -3.40 14.22
C ASP A 41 5.20 -2.52 13.10
N VAL A 42 4.06 -2.89 12.53
CA VAL A 42 3.37 -2.08 11.54
C VAL A 42 2.03 -1.69 12.14
N SER A 43 1.64 -0.42 12.04
CA SER A 43 0.46 0.14 12.72
C SER A 43 -0.87 -0.55 12.35
N THR A 44 -0.87 -1.39 11.33
CA THR A 44 -1.99 -2.25 10.93
C THR A 44 -2.11 -3.51 11.79
N GLY A 45 -1.22 -3.73 12.76
CA GLY A 45 -1.19 -4.92 13.64
C GLY A 45 -0.84 -6.22 12.92
N SER A 46 -0.47 -6.13 11.65
CA SER A 46 -0.06 -7.22 10.78
C SER A 46 0.93 -6.67 9.79
N ASN A 47 1.72 -7.52 9.13
CA ASN A 47 2.66 -6.98 8.16
C ASN A 47 1.91 -6.35 6.97
N THR A 48 0.68 -6.78 6.71
CA THR A 48 -0.34 -6.33 5.76
C THR A 48 -0.71 -4.83 5.82
N VAL A 49 -0.44 -4.05 4.75
CA VAL A 49 -0.99 -2.69 4.54
C VAL A 49 -2.11 -2.67 3.49
N ALA A 50 -3.37 -2.61 3.94
CA ALA A 50 -4.55 -2.63 3.06
C ALA A 50 -4.77 -1.27 2.36
N LEU A 51 -4.61 -1.24 1.04
CA LEU A 51 -4.89 -0.04 0.25
C LEU A 51 -6.39 0.23 0.18
N ARG A 52 -6.77 1.51 0.17
CA ARG A 52 -8.18 1.88 0.04
C ARG A 52 -8.67 1.56 -1.37
N GLN A 53 -9.88 1.03 -1.46
CA GLN A 53 -10.56 0.91 -2.74
C GLN A 53 -10.85 2.31 -3.32
N ILE A 54 -10.58 2.48 -4.61
CA ILE A 54 -10.80 3.73 -5.33
C ILE A 54 -11.61 3.50 -6.60
N ASN A 55 -12.30 4.53 -7.06
CA ASN A 55 -12.89 4.58 -8.38
C ASN A 55 -11.88 5.20 -9.35
N ALA A 56 -11.67 4.59 -10.53
CA ALA A 56 -10.70 5.09 -11.51
C ALA A 56 -11.03 6.51 -12.02
N GLY A 57 -12.32 6.84 -12.18
CA GLY A 57 -12.76 8.19 -12.53
C GLY A 57 -12.49 9.21 -11.43
N ALA A 58 -12.66 8.83 -10.17
CA ALA A 58 -12.29 9.68 -9.03
C ALA A 58 -10.77 9.92 -8.98
N PHE A 59 -9.97 8.88 -9.25
CA PHE A 59 -8.51 9.00 -9.32
C PHE A 59 -8.04 9.93 -10.43
N LYS A 60 -8.71 9.92 -11.59
CA LYS A 60 -8.45 10.85 -12.69
C LYS A 60 -8.65 12.31 -12.29
N GLY A 61 -9.64 12.59 -11.45
CA GLY A 61 -9.91 13.93 -10.93
C GLY A 61 -8.96 14.35 -9.80
N ASP A 62 -8.52 13.38 -8.99
CA ASP A 62 -7.60 13.59 -7.87
C ASP A 62 -6.69 12.36 -7.66
N PRO A 63 -5.40 12.42 -8.03
CA PRO A 63 -4.46 11.30 -7.91
C PRO A 63 -4.06 11.01 -6.46
N THR A 64 -4.55 11.79 -5.48
CA THR A 64 -4.35 11.54 -4.05
C THR A 64 -5.44 10.65 -3.44
N VAL A 65 -6.53 10.40 -4.18
CA VAL A 65 -7.58 9.51 -3.72
C VAL A 65 -7.01 8.11 -3.42
N GLY A 66 -7.42 7.54 -2.29
CA GLY A 66 -6.93 6.25 -1.85
C GLY A 66 -5.54 6.26 -1.22
N SER A 67 -5.00 7.43 -0.87
CA SER A 67 -3.85 7.52 0.04
C SER A 67 -4.12 6.70 1.31
N THR A 68 -3.21 5.76 1.58
CA THR A 68 -3.24 4.92 2.77
C THR A 68 -2.02 5.24 3.63
N PRO A 69 -2.17 6.08 4.67
CA PRO A 69 -1.10 6.28 5.64
C PRO A 69 -0.91 5.02 6.48
N PHE A 70 0.34 4.72 6.81
CA PHE A 70 0.71 3.67 7.75
C PHE A 70 2.04 4.02 8.41
N THR A 71 2.26 3.48 9.60
CA THR A 71 3.54 3.65 10.31
C THR A 71 4.20 2.30 10.45
N MET A 72 5.45 2.19 10.04
CA MET A 72 6.32 1.10 10.45
C MET A 72 7.21 1.58 11.60
N THR A 73 7.23 0.81 12.68
CA THR A 73 7.98 1.09 13.90
C THR A 73 9.03 0.01 14.10
N LEU A 74 10.29 0.41 14.24
CA LEU A 74 11.35 -0.48 14.72
C LEU A 74 11.61 -0.17 16.18
N LYS A 75 11.66 -1.21 17.03
CA LYS A 75 11.88 -1.04 18.48
C LYS A 75 12.51 -2.28 19.11
N ALA A 76 12.96 -2.14 20.35
CA ALA A 76 13.39 -3.29 21.13
C ALA A 76 12.23 -4.30 21.27
N GLY A 77 12.52 -5.58 21.06
CA GLY A 77 11.56 -6.67 21.22
C GLY A 77 11.65 -7.33 22.60
N ALA A 78 10.71 -8.22 22.91
CA ALA A 78 10.73 -9.02 24.14
C ALA A 78 11.81 -10.14 24.14
N GLY A 79 12.74 -10.13 23.18
CA GLY A 79 13.77 -11.16 22.97
C GLY A 79 15.17 -10.56 22.78
N THR A 80 15.97 -11.12 21.88
CA THR A 80 17.35 -10.65 21.64
C THR A 80 17.45 -9.38 20.79
N ALA A 81 16.31 -8.86 20.30
CA ALA A 81 16.26 -7.63 19.53
C ALA A 81 16.33 -6.40 20.45
N THR A 82 17.46 -5.70 20.43
CA THR A 82 17.76 -4.62 21.39
C THR A 82 17.56 -3.21 20.84
N CYS A 83 17.57 -3.02 19.53
CA CYS A 83 17.66 -1.74 18.82
C CYS A 83 18.68 -0.79 19.47
N ALA A 84 19.85 -1.32 19.84
CA ALA A 84 20.75 -0.62 20.75
C ALA A 84 21.32 0.68 20.15
N LYS A 85 21.42 0.80 18.83
CA LYS A 85 21.98 1.97 18.16
C LYS A 85 20.96 3.07 17.93
N ASP A 86 21.40 4.28 17.65
CA ASP A 86 20.54 5.47 17.56
C ASP A 86 20.12 5.83 16.14
N LYS A 87 20.61 5.10 15.14
CA LYS A 87 20.17 5.21 13.75
C LYS A 87 19.70 3.87 13.22
N ALA A 88 18.70 3.91 12.35
CA ALA A 88 18.25 2.76 11.59
C ALA A 88 18.09 3.13 10.12
N ARG A 89 18.35 2.15 9.26
CA ARG A 89 18.15 2.21 7.82
C ARG A 89 17.45 0.96 7.34
N LEU A 90 16.52 1.14 6.41
CA LEU A 90 15.85 0.07 5.69
C LEU A 90 16.58 -0.17 4.38
N VAL A 91 17.09 -1.38 4.21
CA VAL A 91 17.81 -1.80 3.00
C VAL A 91 16.86 -2.63 2.15
N VAL A 92 16.37 -2.06 1.05
CA VAL A 92 15.42 -2.76 0.17
C VAL A 92 16.11 -3.94 -0.52
N ASP A 93 15.58 -5.15 -0.34
CA ASP A 93 15.95 -6.31 -1.16
C ASP A 93 15.24 -6.19 -2.50
N LYS A 94 15.94 -5.63 -3.48
CA LYS A 94 15.41 -5.39 -4.83
C LYS A 94 15.11 -6.69 -5.59
N THR A 95 15.68 -7.82 -5.18
CA THR A 95 15.49 -9.11 -5.86
C THR A 95 14.26 -9.85 -5.35
N ALA A 96 13.93 -9.67 -4.07
CA ALA A 96 12.73 -10.24 -3.45
C ALA A 96 11.51 -9.30 -3.51
N SER A 97 11.75 -8.00 -3.63
CA SER A 97 10.72 -6.97 -3.84
C SER A 97 10.33 -6.87 -5.30
N ALA A 98 9.12 -6.39 -5.56
CA ALA A 98 8.70 -6.05 -6.91
C ALA A 98 8.61 -4.54 -7.05
N ILE A 99 9.75 -3.97 -7.38
CA ILE A 99 9.91 -2.54 -7.60
C ILE A 99 10.29 -2.34 -9.07
N ASN A 100 9.76 -1.30 -9.69
CA ASN A 100 10.22 -0.87 -11.00
C ASN A 100 11.51 -0.04 -10.90
N ALA A 101 12.01 0.40 -12.05
CA ALA A 101 13.20 1.26 -12.13
C ALA A 101 13.01 2.65 -11.50
N ASP A 102 11.75 3.09 -11.31
CA ASP A 102 11.40 4.38 -10.71
C ASP A 102 11.22 4.29 -9.18
N GLY A 103 11.52 3.14 -8.56
CA GLY A 103 11.43 2.96 -7.11
C GLY A 103 9.99 2.80 -6.60
N MET A 104 9.04 2.45 -7.47
CA MET A 104 7.64 2.20 -7.11
C MET A 104 7.34 0.71 -7.11
N ILE A 105 6.39 0.29 -6.28
CA ILE A 105 5.97 -1.11 -6.16
C ILE A 105 5.08 -1.46 -7.36
N THR A 106 5.50 -2.45 -8.13
CA THR A 106 4.69 -3.00 -9.22
C THR A 106 3.76 -4.08 -8.70
N ASP A 107 2.78 -4.42 -9.51
CA ASP A 107 1.98 -5.61 -9.27
C ASP A 107 2.83 -6.89 -9.44
N THR A 108 2.65 -7.89 -8.57
CA THR A 108 3.64 -8.98 -8.38
C THR A 108 3.11 -10.39 -8.43
N ALA A 109 1.80 -10.59 -8.33
CA ALA A 109 1.23 -11.91 -8.17
C ALA A 109 -0.10 -12.08 -8.89
N GLY A 110 -0.19 -13.21 -9.60
CA GLY A 110 -1.39 -13.73 -10.21
C GLY A 110 -2.48 -14.03 -9.19
N GLY A 111 -3.70 -13.71 -9.62
CA GLY A 111 -4.98 -14.12 -9.04
C GLY A 111 -5.93 -14.36 -10.22
N SER A 112 -7.11 -14.94 -9.96
CA SER A 112 -8.06 -15.31 -11.02
C SER A 112 -8.92 -14.15 -11.55
N GLY A 113 -8.47 -12.90 -11.43
CA GLY A 113 -9.25 -11.69 -11.74
C GLY A 113 -8.54 -10.69 -12.65
N THR A 114 -9.29 -9.73 -13.18
CA THR A 114 -8.76 -8.59 -13.94
C THR A 114 -7.78 -7.80 -13.06
N ARG A 115 -6.63 -7.44 -13.61
CA ARG A 115 -5.60 -6.67 -12.91
C ARG A 115 -5.63 -5.21 -13.30
N THR A 116 -5.35 -4.33 -12.34
CA THR A 116 -5.12 -2.91 -12.64
C THR A 116 -3.73 -2.70 -13.23
N ASN A 117 -3.57 -1.66 -14.04
CA ASN A 117 -2.26 -1.13 -14.46
C ASN A 117 -1.62 -0.24 -13.38
N ALA A 118 -2.26 -0.04 -12.23
CA ALA A 118 -1.72 0.78 -11.17
C ALA A 118 -0.37 0.24 -10.66
N ILE A 119 0.51 1.17 -10.29
CA ILE A 119 1.67 0.92 -9.43
C ILE A 119 1.45 1.67 -8.12
N VAL A 120 2.23 1.34 -7.09
CA VAL A 120 2.12 1.99 -5.78
C VAL A 120 3.40 2.74 -5.49
N LYS A 121 3.28 4.05 -5.28
CA LYS A 121 4.36 4.90 -4.79
C LYS A 121 4.25 5.05 -3.28
N PHE A 122 5.39 5.12 -2.62
CA PHE A 122 5.47 5.49 -1.22
C PHE A 122 5.86 6.96 -1.10
N LEU A 123 5.30 7.64 -0.12
CA LEU A 123 5.57 9.03 0.21
C LEU A 123 5.97 9.11 1.69
N ASP A 124 6.93 9.98 1.99
CA ASP A 124 7.34 10.28 3.35
C ASP A 124 6.39 11.30 3.97
N ALA A 125 5.52 10.84 4.87
CA ALA A 125 4.54 11.70 5.54
C ALA A 125 5.19 12.70 6.49
N ASP A 126 6.40 12.40 6.99
CA ASP A 126 7.15 13.29 7.88
C ASP A 126 7.81 14.45 7.11
N ASN A 127 7.91 14.34 5.79
CA ASN A 127 8.64 15.28 4.93
C ASN A 127 7.76 15.83 3.79
N GLY A 128 6.53 16.21 4.12
CA GLY A 128 5.63 16.90 3.18
C GLY A 128 5.21 16.04 1.98
N ASP A 129 4.98 14.74 2.20
CA ASP A 129 4.62 13.76 1.17
C ASP A 129 5.68 13.61 0.07
N ALA A 130 6.97 13.83 0.40
CA ALA A 130 8.08 13.62 -0.54
C ALA A 130 8.08 12.18 -1.07
N ALA A 131 8.27 12.01 -2.38
CA ALA A 131 8.31 10.67 -2.97
C ALA A 131 9.54 9.89 -2.51
N ILE A 132 9.33 8.63 -2.12
CA ILE A 132 10.39 7.71 -1.71
C ILE A 132 10.81 6.87 -2.91
N ASP A 133 12.09 6.88 -3.23
CA ASP A 133 12.67 6.01 -4.25
C ASP A 133 13.19 4.73 -3.61
N LEU A 134 12.38 3.66 -3.70
CA LEU A 134 12.73 2.34 -3.13
C LEU A 134 13.96 1.69 -3.82
N THR A 135 14.52 2.29 -4.88
CA THR A 135 15.77 1.82 -5.47
C THR A 135 17.01 2.46 -4.82
N LYS A 136 16.86 3.53 -4.04
CA LYS A 136 17.97 4.26 -3.44
C LYS A 136 18.14 3.92 -1.97
N LEU A 137 19.23 3.24 -1.62
CA LEU A 137 19.54 2.88 -0.23
C LEU A 137 19.82 4.09 0.66
N ASP A 138 20.24 5.20 0.06
CA ASP A 138 20.55 6.47 0.71
C ASP A 138 19.38 7.45 0.69
N ASP A 139 18.19 7.03 0.24
CA ASP A 139 16.99 7.85 0.33
C ASP A 139 16.75 8.21 1.82
N PRO A 140 16.63 9.51 2.16
CA PRO A 140 16.48 9.94 3.55
C PRO A 140 15.20 9.42 4.19
N ALA A 141 14.16 9.09 3.40
CA ALA A 141 12.92 8.51 3.92
C ALA A 141 13.07 7.05 4.39
N LEU A 142 14.15 6.37 4.00
CA LEU A 142 14.50 5.02 4.43
C LEU A 142 15.44 5.02 5.65
N GLN A 143 15.72 6.19 6.23
CA GLN A 143 16.57 6.34 7.40
C GLN A 143 15.84 7.10 8.50
N ARG A 144 16.03 6.67 9.75
CA ARG A 144 15.45 7.32 10.92
C ARG A 144 16.42 7.35 12.09
N ASP A 145 16.38 8.46 12.80
CA ASP A 145 16.95 8.56 14.14
C ASP A 145 15.97 7.97 15.15
N LYS A 146 16.51 7.42 16.24
CA LYS A 146 15.71 6.91 17.35
C LYS A 146 14.99 8.06 18.04
N ASP A 147 13.68 7.92 18.23
CA ASP A 147 12.88 8.90 18.95
C ASP A 147 13.11 8.83 20.46
N THR A 148 12.51 9.78 21.20
CA THR A 148 12.61 9.83 22.67
C THR A 148 11.93 8.65 23.37
N GLY A 149 11.06 7.91 22.66
CA GLY A 149 10.43 6.67 23.12
C GLY A 149 11.29 5.43 22.87
N GLY A 150 12.45 5.58 22.23
CA GLY A 150 13.33 4.47 21.89
C GLY A 150 12.94 3.75 20.59
N GLU A 151 12.12 4.37 19.75
CA GLU A 151 11.56 3.77 18.54
C GLU A 151 12.04 4.49 17.27
N PHE A 152 12.13 3.77 16.17
CA PHE A 152 12.32 4.35 14.84
C PHE A 152 10.99 4.31 14.10
N LYS A 153 10.40 5.48 13.85
CA LYS A 153 9.10 5.60 13.18
C LYS A 153 9.26 6.04 11.73
N TYR A 154 8.76 5.21 10.84
CA TYR A 154 8.65 5.47 9.41
C TYR A 154 7.19 5.74 9.09
N ASN A 155 6.79 7.00 9.06
CA ASN A 155 5.42 7.39 8.71
C ASN A 155 5.33 7.57 7.20
N TRP A 156 4.67 6.63 6.53
CA TRP A 156 4.59 6.61 5.08
C TRP A 156 3.16 6.65 4.59
N ILE A 157 2.99 7.04 3.34
CA ILE A 157 1.74 6.93 2.62
C ILE A 157 1.96 6.02 1.42
N ALA A 158 1.23 4.93 1.36
CA ALA A 158 1.08 4.16 0.13
C ALA A 158 0.00 4.83 -0.73
N ARG A 159 0.32 5.13 -1.99
CA ARG A 159 -0.61 5.80 -2.92
C ARG A 159 -0.54 5.14 -4.29
N TYR A 160 -1.70 4.92 -4.90
CA TYR A 160 -1.74 4.49 -6.29
C TYR A 160 -1.11 5.54 -7.21
N HIS A 161 -0.50 5.07 -8.27
CA HIS A 161 0.09 5.89 -9.31
C HIS A 161 -0.19 5.22 -10.67
N ALA A 162 -0.57 6.04 -11.65
CA ALA A 162 -0.81 5.55 -12.99
C ALA A 162 0.49 5.61 -13.81
N PRO A 163 0.92 4.50 -14.42
CA PRO A 163 2.18 4.47 -15.17
C PRO A 163 2.08 5.36 -16.40
N GLY A 164 3.09 6.20 -16.64
CA GLY A 164 3.22 7.00 -17.85
C GLY A 164 2.07 7.99 -18.10
N GLY A 165 1.30 8.37 -17.07
CA GLY A 165 0.17 9.29 -17.19
C GLY A 165 -1.10 8.69 -17.82
N ALA A 166 -1.19 7.35 -17.91
CA ALA A 166 -2.39 6.66 -18.35
C ALA A 166 -3.55 6.80 -17.33
N ASP A 167 -4.78 6.49 -17.74
CA ASP A 167 -5.88 6.27 -16.80
C ASP A 167 -5.68 4.90 -16.09
N LEU A 168 -6.12 4.79 -14.84
CA LEU A 168 -6.11 3.51 -14.13
C LEU A 168 -7.15 2.56 -14.72
N THR A 169 -6.76 1.30 -14.96
CA THR A 169 -7.70 0.24 -15.33
C THR A 169 -8.31 -0.39 -14.09
N GLU A 170 -9.56 -0.81 -14.20
CA GLU A 170 -10.22 -1.57 -13.14
C GLU A 170 -9.54 -2.92 -12.97
N GLY A 171 -9.36 -3.31 -11.71
CA GLY A 171 -8.81 -4.60 -11.37
C GLY A 171 -8.05 -4.58 -10.07
N ASP A 172 -7.58 -5.77 -9.70
CA ASP A 172 -6.89 -6.01 -8.45
C ASP A 172 -5.41 -5.62 -8.53
N PHE A 173 -4.83 -5.29 -7.37
CA PHE A 173 -3.41 -4.99 -7.18
C PHE A 173 -2.82 -5.81 -6.02
N SER A 174 -1.59 -6.32 -6.16
CA SER A 174 -0.86 -7.05 -5.13
C SER A 174 0.65 -6.80 -5.25
N GLY A 175 1.12 -5.87 -4.42
CA GLY A 175 2.53 -5.51 -4.26
C GLY A 175 3.28 -6.42 -3.28
N ARG A 176 4.61 -6.52 -3.45
CA ARG A 176 5.50 -7.09 -2.44
C ARG A 176 6.74 -6.22 -2.29
N LEU A 177 7.09 -5.95 -1.04
CA LEU A 177 8.26 -5.18 -0.66
C LEU A 177 8.96 -5.87 0.52
N VAL A 178 10.27 -6.05 0.38
CA VAL A 178 11.12 -6.78 1.33
C VAL A 178 12.30 -5.88 1.68
N PHE A 179 12.61 -5.80 2.96
CA PHE A 179 13.73 -5.02 3.48
C PHE A 179 14.53 -5.84 4.49
N ASP A 180 15.82 -5.55 4.53
CA ASP A 180 16.69 -5.82 5.67
C ASP A 180 16.80 -4.57 6.55
N ILE A 181 17.10 -4.76 7.84
CA ILE A 181 17.25 -3.68 8.80
C ILE A 181 18.72 -3.54 9.18
N ASP A 182 19.24 -2.34 9.02
CA ASP A 182 20.57 -1.94 9.46
C ASP A 182 20.44 -0.93 10.62
N ASN A 183 20.87 -1.31 11.83
CA ASN A 183 20.85 -0.46 13.03
C ASN A 183 22.30 -0.16 13.43
N TYR A 184 22.71 1.11 13.36
CA TYR A 184 24.12 1.53 13.39
C TYR A 184 24.41 2.68 14.34
#